data_AF-A0A1G2C896-F1
#
_entry.id   AF-A0A1G2C896-F1
#
_cell.length_a   1.000
_cell.length_b   1.000
_cell.length_c   1.000
_cell.angle_alpha   90.00
_cell.angle_beta   90.00
_cell.angle_gamma   90.00
#
_symmetry.space_group_name_H-M   'P 1'
#
loop_
_entity.id
_entity.type
_entity.pdbx_description
1 polymer ?
#
loop_
_entity_poly.entity_id
_entity_poly.type
_entity_poly.pdbx_seq_one_letter_code
_entity_poly.pdbx_strand_id
1 'polypeptide(L)'
;NASVAAVTRFLPSHGGLSLKEELRNLSRVMRRPRRPLVMIFGGAKISDKLGIFIRFRRAADRFLVGGALANTLLALRGMDMRESLVEKKLPKKVRAILGYRNVLVPEDVVWH
;
A
#
# COMPACT_ATOMS: atom_id res chain seq x y z
N ASN A 1 18.41 7.40 6.76
CA ASN A 1 19.32 6.34 7.24
C ASN A 1 20.74 6.62 6.82
N ALA A 2 21.64 6.77 7.80
CA ALA A 2 23.05 7.06 7.56
C ALA A 2 23.75 5.93 6.79
N SER A 3 23.53 4.68 7.20
CA SER A 3 24.16 3.46 6.66
C SER A 3 23.69 3.03 5.27
N VAL A 4 22.60 3.60 4.74
CA VAL A 4 22.01 3.20 3.45
C VAL A 4 21.97 4.35 2.45
N ALA A 5 21.64 5.57 2.88
CA ALA A 5 21.40 6.71 1.98
C ALA A 5 22.40 7.86 2.18
N ALA A 6 22.99 8.01 3.37
CA ALA A 6 23.98 9.07 3.58
C ALA A 6 25.38 8.64 3.11
N VAL A 7 25.77 7.40 3.38
CA VAL A 7 27.06 6.83 2.94
C VAL A 7 27.26 6.94 1.41
N THR A 8 26.18 6.87 0.63
CA THR A 8 26.22 6.98 -0.83
C THR A 8 26.58 8.36 -1.36
N ARG A 9 26.56 9.39 -0.50
CA ARG A 9 27.00 10.76 -0.85
C ARG A 9 28.50 10.95 -0.66
N PHE A 10 29.14 10.08 0.11
CA PHE A 10 30.56 10.19 0.46
C PHE A 10 31.42 9.16 -0.25
N LEU A 11 30.83 8.04 -0.71
CA LEU A 11 31.54 6.95 -1.39
C LEU A 11 30.78 6.48 -2.65
N PRO A 12 31.50 6.08 -3.71
CA PRO A 12 30.89 5.42 -4.87
C PRO A 12 30.02 4.25 -4.43
N SER A 13 28.74 4.28 -4.79
CA SER A 13 27.75 3.34 -4.27
C SER A 13 26.91 2.75 -5.38
N HIS A 14 26.65 1.45 -5.28
CA HIS A 14 25.91 0.70 -6.28
C HIS A 14 24.78 -0.08 -5.61
N GLY A 15 23.65 -0.21 -6.30
CA GLY A 15 22.58 -1.11 -5.85
C GLY A 15 22.99 -2.57 -6.05
N GLY A 16 22.89 -3.38 -5.01
CA GLY A 16 23.08 -4.82 -5.11
C GLY A 16 22.09 -5.48 -6.06
N LEU A 17 22.37 -6.73 -6.47
CA LEU A 17 21.57 -7.46 -7.45
C LEU A 17 20.09 -7.58 -7.04
N SER A 18 19.80 -7.85 -5.76
CA SER A 18 18.44 -7.97 -5.25
C SER A 18 17.65 -6.65 -5.35
N LEU A 19 18.28 -5.52 -5.03
CA LEU A 19 17.64 -4.20 -5.18
C LEU A 19 17.38 -3.88 -6.65
N LYS A 20 18.34 -4.19 -7.52
CA LYS A 20 18.19 -4.01 -8.97
C LYS A 20 17.05 -4.86 -9.53
N GLU A 21 16.91 -6.10 -9.05
CA GLU A 21 15.82 -7.00 -9.42
C GLU A 21 14.46 -6.51 -8.93
N GLU A 22 14.36 -6.05 -7.69
CA GLU A 22 13.14 -5.46 -7.14
C GLU A 22 12.69 -4.25 -7.98
N LEU A 23 13.60 -3.31 -8.25
CA LEU A 23 13.33 -2.13 -9.06
C LEU A 23 12.92 -2.50 -10.50
N ARG A 24 13.56 -3.52 -11.09
CA ARG A 24 13.21 -4.04 -12.42
C ARG A 24 11.80 -4.60 -12.43
N ASN A 25 11.45 -5.42 -11.44
CA ASN A 25 10.13 -6.03 -11.32
C ASN A 25 9.03 -4.98 -11.10
N LEU A 26 9.25 -4.04 -10.18
CA LEU A 26 8.33 -2.91 -9.95
C LEU A 26 8.13 -2.08 -11.23
N SER A 27 9.21 -1.74 -11.92
CA SER A 27 9.15 -0.97 -13.17
C SER A 27 8.39 -1.71 -14.28
N ARG A 28 8.58 -3.03 -14.39
CA ARG A 28 7.87 -3.88 -15.37
C ARG A 28 6.37 -3.86 -15.11
N VAL A 29 5.96 -4.04 -13.85
CA VAL A 29 4.55 -4.00 -13.43
C VAL A 29 3.93 -2.62 -13.64
N MET A 30 4.69 -1.53 -13.47
CA MET A 30 4.17 -0.18 -13.72
C MET A 30 3.97 0.16 -15.20
N ARG A 31 4.89 -0.26 -16.09
CA ARG A 31 4.90 0.19 -17.50
C ARG A 31 4.08 -0.71 -18.43
N ARG A 32 4.18 -2.02 -18.27
CA ARG A 32 3.50 -3.02 -19.13
C ARG A 32 3.06 -4.21 -18.27
N PRO A 33 2.11 -4.01 -17.35
CA PRO A 33 1.62 -5.12 -16.53
C PRO A 33 0.91 -6.16 -17.40
N ARG A 34 1.14 -7.44 -17.08
CA ARG A 34 0.22 -8.50 -17.51
C ARG A 34 -1.11 -8.26 -16.81
N ARG A 35 -2.21 -8.38 -17.55
CA ARG A 35 -3.57 -8.11 -17.08
C ARG A 35 -4.31 -9.42 -16.78
N PRO A 36 -5.17 -9.45 -15.74
CA PRO A 36 -5.42 -8.37 -14.80
C PRO A 36 -4.27 -8.19 -13.79
N LEU A 37 -3.86 -6.94 -13.55
CA LEU A 37 -2.97 -6.57 -12.46
C LEU A 37 -3.80 -6.37 -11.19
N VAL A 38 -3.72 -7.35 -10.29
CA VAL A 38 -4.29 -7.26 -8.95
C VAL A 38 -3.18 -6.87 -7.98
N MET A 39 -3.45 -5.87 -7.14
CA MET A 39 -2.56 -5.48 -6.06
C MET A 39 -3.18 -5.79 -4.71
N ILE A 40 -2.37 -6.35 -3.81
CA ILE A 40 -2.78 -6.67 -2.44
C ILE A 40 -2.05 -5.72 -1.49
N PHE A 41 -2.83 -5.02 -0.66
CA PHE A 41 -2.37 -4.05 0.32
C PHE A 41 -2.65 -4.61 1.71
N GLY A 42 -1.59 -4.98 2.41
CA GLY A 42 -1.62 -5.30 3.82
C GLY A 42 -0.65 -4.41 4.61
N GLY A 43 -0.79 -4.43 5.93
CA GLY A 43 0.10 -3.73 6.85
C GLY A 43 -0.63 -3.01 7.98
N ALA A 44 0.14 -2.29 8.79
CA ALA A 44 -0.34 -1.63 10.00
C ALA A 44 -0.97 -0.24 9.74
N LYS A 45 -0.44 0.53 8.77
CA LYS A 45 -0.82 1.93 8.53
C LYS A 45 -1.06 2.22 7.06
N ILE A 46 -2.19 2.84 6.75
CA ILE A 46 -2.60 3.13 5.36
C ILE A 46 -1.90 4.36 4.81
N SER A 47 -1.51 5.28 5.70
CA SER A 47 -0.71 6.45 5.37
C SER A 47 0.61 6.09 4.68
N ASP A 48 1.31 5.07 5.17
CA ASP A 48 2.58 4.59 4.61
C ASP A 48 2.43 4.00 3.20
N LYS A 49 1.27 3.42 2.90
CA LYS A 49 0.99 2.73 1.62
C LYS A 49 0.26 3.62 0.60
N LEU A 50 -0.24 4.79 1.01
CA LEU A 50 -0.99 5.71 0.17
C LEU A 50 -0.20 6.15 -1.08
N GLY A 51 1.10 6.39 -0.95
CA GLY A 51 1.96 6.76 -2.08
C GLY A 51 2.07 5.66 -3.14
N ILE A 52 2.05 4.39 -2.73
CA ILE A 52 2.06 3.24 -3.64
C ILE A 52 0.69 3.15 -4.34
N PHE A 53 -0.41 3.29 -3.60
CA PHE A 53 -1.74 3.31 -4.19
C PHE A 53 -1.86 4.38 -5.28
N ILE A 54 -1.46 5.63 -4.99
CA ILE A 54 -1.53 6.74 -5.96
C ILE A 54 -0.70 6.45 -7.22
N ARG A 55 0.48 5.82 -7.08
CA ARG A 55 1.33 5.45 -8.20
C ARG A 55 0.71 4.37 -9.09
N PHE A 56 0.07 3.37 -8.49
CA PHE A 56 -0.43 2.21 -9.22
C PHE A 56 -1.92 2.27 -9.55
N ARG A 57 -2.70 3.23 -9.03
CA ARG A 57 -4.16 3.32 -9.27
C ARG A 57 -4.57 3.36 -10.74
N ARG A 58 -3.69 3.85 -11.63
CA ARG A 58 -3.92 3.88 -13.08
C ARG A 58 -3.52 2.58 -13.77
N ALA A 59 -2.61 1.82 -13.17
CA ALA A 59 -2.04 0.61 -13.75
C ALA A 59 -2.72 -0.66 -13.21
N ALA A 60 -3.25 -0.68 -11.99
CA ALA A 60 -3.89 -1.86 -11.42
C ALA A 60 -5.38 -1.92 -11.74
N ASP A 61 -5.85 -3.13 -12.06
CA ASP A 61 -7.24 -3.41 -12.34
C ASP A 61 -8.04 -3.58 -11.04
N ARG A 62 -7.42 -4.12 -9.98
CA ARG A 62 -8.04 -4.30 -8.67
C ARG A 62 -7.05 -4.07 -7.53
N PHE A 63 -7.56 -3.54 -6.44
CA PHE A 63 -6.87 -3.38 -5.16
C PHE A 63 -7.61 -4.20 -4.11
N LEU A 64 -6.93 -5.17 -3.50
CA LEU A 64 -7.42 -5.88 -2.33
C LEU A 64 -6.78 -5.28 -1.10
N VAL A 65 -7.56 -4.85 -0.11
CA VAL A 65 -7.05 -4.27 1.14
C VAL A 65 -7.33 -5.22 2.29
N GLY A 66 -6.31 -5.55 3.08
CA GLY A 66 -6.43 -6.46 4.23
C GLY A 66 -5.66 -5.97 5.46
N GLY A 67 -5.84 -6.67 6.57
CA GLY A 67 -5.19 -6.36 7.85
C GLY A 67 -5.65 -5.03 8.47
N ALA A 68 -4.79 -4.39 9.26
CA ALA A 68 -5.13 -3.12 9.93
C ALA A 68 -5.46 -1.96 8.95
N LEU A 69 -5.01 -2.06 7.69
CA LEU A 69 -5.44 -1.16 6.62
C LEU A 69 -6.95 -1.28 6.36
N ALA A 70 -7.44 -2.51 6.25
CA ALA A 70 -8.86 -2.78 6.06
C ALA A 70 -9.67 -2.31 7.28
N ASN A 71 -9.18 -2.57 8.50
CA ASN A 71 -9.80 -2.09 9.73
C ASN A 71 -10.00 -0.57 9.73
N THR A 72 -8.99 0.17 9.27
CA THR A 72 -9.06 1.63 9.15
C THR A 72 -10.10 2.08 8.12
N LEU A 73 -10.22 1.36 6.99
CA LEU A 73 -11.24 1.63 5.97
C LEU A 73 -12.65 1.24 6.42
N LEU A 74 -12.80 0.17 7.21
CA LEU A 74 -14.05 -0.29 7.79
C LEU A 74 -14.53 0.66 8.90
N ALA A 75 -13.64 1.11 9.77
CA ALA A 75 -13.92 2.18 10.75
C ALA A 75 -14.44 3.45 10.06
N LEU A 76 -13.86 3.83 8.90
CA LEU A 76 -14.34 4.97 8.11
C LEU A 76 -15.75 4.76 7.51
N ARG A 77 -16.19 3.51 7.33
CA ARG A 77 -17.57 3.16 6.94
C ARG A 77 -18.53 3.09 8.12
N GLY A 78 -18.06 3.35 9.35
CA GLY A 78 -18.87 3.33 10.56
C GLY A 78 -18.96 1.96 11.25
N MET A 79 -18.16 0.97 10.83
CA MET A 79 -18.09 -0.31 11.53
C MET A 79 -17.33 -0.17 12.86
N ASP A 80 -17.85 -0.77 13.92
CA ASP A 80 -17.14 -0.86 15.20
C ASP A 80 -16.01 -1.89 15.09
N MET A 81 -14.77 -1.40 15.18
CA MET A 81 -13.57 -2.23 15.07
C MET A 81 -13.11 -2.82 16.41
N ARG A 82 -13.75 -2.47 17.53
CA ARG A 82 -13.37 -2.90 18.89
C ARG A 82 -11.88 -2.63 19.17
N GLU A 83 -11.15 -3.63 19.67
CA GLU A 83 -9.72 -3.56 19.99
C GLU A 83 -8.80 -3.66 18.77
N SER A 84 -9.37 -3.78 17.56
CA SER A 84 -8.56 -3.91 16.35
C SER A 84 -7.74 -2.65 16.07
N LEU A 85 -6.52 -2.83 15.56
CA LEU A 85 -5.65 -1.72 15.19
C LEU A 85 -6.30 -0.85 14.10
N VAL A 86 -6.55 0.42 14.43
CA VAL A 86 -7.08 1.46 13.54
C VAL A 86 -6.21 2.70 13.63
N GLU A 87 -5.84 3.24 12.47
CA GLU A 87 -5.05 4.48 12.41
C GLU A 87 -5.96 5.70 12.67
N LYS A 88 -5.83 6.32 13.86
CA LYS A 88 -6.68 7.43 14.30
C LYS A 88 -6.48 8.73 13.51
N LYS A 89 -5.24 9.02 13.09
CA LYS A 89 -4.90 10.25 12.36
C LYS A 89 -4.72 9.94 10.88
N LEU A 90 -5.76 10.17 10.09
CA LEU A 90 -5.74 9.86 8.67
C LEU A 90 -5.53 11.10 7.79
N PRO A 91 -4.65 11.03 6.78
CA PRO A 91 -4.63 12.02 5.72
C PRO A 91 -6.01 12.11 5.03
N LYS A 92 -6.47 13.33 4.71
CA LYS A 92 -7.76 13.56 4.02
C LYS A 92 -7.93 12.68 2.77
N LYS A 93 -6.83 12.40 2.06
CA LYS A 93 -6.78 11.57 0.84
C LYS A 93 -7.14 10.10 1.07
N VAL A 94 -7.02 9.57 2.29
CA VAL A 94 -7.37 8.17 2.59
C VAL A 94 -8.85 7.91 2.40
N ARG A 95 -9.72 8.85 2.80
CA ARG A 95 -11.17 8.72 2.62
C ARG A 95 -11.55 8.57 1.14
N ALA A 96 -10.80 9.21 0.24
CA ALA A 96 -11.04 9.09 -1.19
C ALA A 96 -10.80 7.67 -1.72
N ILE A 97 -10.00 6.84 -1.04
CA ILE A 97 -9.75 5.44 -1.44
C ILE A 97 -11.06 4.64 -1.47
N LEU A 98 -11.98 4.90 -0.53
CA LEU A 98 -13.27 4.21 -0.46
C LEU A 98 -14.18 4.49 -1.66
N GLY A 99 -13.96 5.58 -2.39
CA GLY A 99 -14.76 5.95 -3.55
C GLY A 99 -14.37 5.21 -4.84
N TYR A 100 -13.24 4.49 -4.85
CA TYR A 100 -12.79 3.76 -6.03
C TYR A 100 -13.46 2.39 -6.10
N ARG A 101 -14.22 2.14 -7.18
CA ARG A 101 -14.93 0.87 -7.41
C ARG A 101 -14.01 -0.35 -7.51
N ASN A 102 -12.76 -0.14 -7.90
CA ASN A 102 -11.77 -1.21 -8.01
C ASN A 102 -10.98 -1.44 -6.72
N VAL A 103 -11.37 -0.81 -5.60
CA VAL A 103 -10.84 -1.10 -4.26
C VAL A 103 -11.81 -1.99 -3.52
N LEU A 104 -11.37 -3.22 -3.25
CA LEU A 104 -12.08 -4.24 -2.52
C LEU A 104 -11.57 -4.25 -1.08
N VAL A 105 -12.51 -4.06 -0.17
CA VAL A 105 -12.33 -4.11 1.29
C VAL A 105 -13.21 -5.25 1.78
N PRO A 106 -12.79 -6.03 2.79
CA PRO A 106 -13.62 -7.06 3.41
C PRO A 106 -15.02 -6.54 3.76
N GLU A 107 -16.02 -7.41 3.67
CA GLU A 107 -17.40 -7.09 4.06
C GLU A 107 -17.62 -7.39 5.55
N ASP A 108 -16.89 -8.38 6.06
CA ASP A 108 -16.91 -8.85 7.42
C ASP A 108 -15.48 -8.93 8.01
N VAL A 109 -15.42 -9.08 9.32
CA VAL A 109 -14.19 -9.33 10.07
C VAL A 109 -14.48 -10.36 11.16
N VAL A 110 -13.48 -11.17 11.47
CA VAL A 110 -13.56 -12.14 12.57
C VAL A 110 -12.71 -11.60 13.72
N TRP A 111 -13.33 -11.50 14.90
CA TRP A 111 -12.62 -11.21 16.15
C TRP A 111 -12.42 -12.53 16.90
N HIS A 112 -11.21 -12.76 17.40
CA HIS A 112 -10.88 -13.84 18.33
C HIS A 112 -10.68 -13.28 19.72
#